data_AF-A0A533UMS4-F1
#
_entry.id   AF-A0A533UMS4-F1
#
_cell.length_a   1.000
_cell.length_b   1.000
_cell.length_c   1.000
_cell.angle_alpha   90.00
_cell.angle_beta   90.00
_cell.angle_gamma   90.00
#
_symmetry.space_group_name_H-M   'P 1'
#
loop_
_entity.id
_entity.type
_entity.pdbx_description
1 polymer ?
#
loop_
_entity_poly.entity_id
_entity_poly.type
_entity_poly.pdbx_seq_one_letter_code
_entity_poly.pdbx_strand_id
1 'polypeptide(L)'
;DVLHLSQDVTRLENRQKRRSGKSLLRGRKTKVGKSVLLVVQDSKNLSKASGSLTGVDVVETKNLSVLDLAPGAKPIRLTIFSKGSIEEIGKMKSPHLELMVTTR
;
A
#
# COMPACT_ATOMS: atom_id res chain seq x y z
N ASP A 1 15.37 6.32 12.79
CA ASP A 1 14.54 5.40 12.00
C ASP A 1 14.21 4.21 12.88
N VAL A 2 12.97 4.07 13.36
CA VAL A 2 12.58 3.04 14.36
C VAL A 2 12.15 1.73 13.68
N LEU A 3 11.57 1.83 12.49
CA LEU A 3 11.06 0.70 11.72
C LEU A 3 11.97 0.32 10.53
N HIS A 4 13.10 1.00 10.37
CA HIS A 4 14.10 0.77 9.31
C HIS A 4 13.51 0.81 7.89
N LEU A 5 12.53 1.69 7.64
CA LEU A 5 11.81 1.77 6.37
C LEU A 5 12.40 2.81 5.41
N SER A 6 13.26 3.70 5.92
CA SER A 6 13.81 4.81 5.13
C SER A 6 14.56 4.33 3.89
N GLN A 7 15.24 3.18 3.97
CA GLN A 7 16.00 2.60 2.87
C GLN A 7 15.13 2.35 1.63
N ASP A 8 13.88 1.92 1.80
CA ASP A 8 12.98 1.63 0.67
C ASP A 8 12.48 2.92 0.00
N VAL A 9 12.24 3.96 0.79
CA VAL A 9 11.86 5.29 0.30
C VAL A 9 13.03 5.94 -0.45
N THR A 10 14.23 5.95 0.14
CA THR A 10 15.45 6.49 -0.50
C THR A 10 15.79 5.75 -1.80
N ARG A 11 15.59 4.42 -1.84
CA ARG A 11 15.73 3.61 -3.06
C ARG A 11 14.82 4.12 -4.19
N LEU A 12 13.61 4.57 -3.88
CA LEU A 12 12.66 5.08 -4.86
C LEU A 12 12.97 6.49 -5.32
N GLU A 13 13.37 7.36 -4.40
CA GLU A 13 13.81 8.73 -4.71
C GLU A 13 14.98 8.70 -5.70
N ASN A 14 16.01 7.89 -5.43
CA ASN A 14 17.17 7.72 -6.32
C ASN A 14 16.81 7.10 -7.68
N ARG A 15 15.74 6.31 -7.76
CA ARG A 15 15.29 5.63 -8.98
C ARG A 15 14.26 6.43 -9.76
N GLN A 16 13.76 7.54 -9.24
CA GLN A 16 12.72 8.32 -9.89
C GLN A 16 13.25 8.86 -11.23
N LYS A 17 12.59 8.45 -12.31
CA LYS A 17 12.95 8.84 -13.68
C LYS A 17 11.80 9.56 -14.36
N ARG A 18 12.13 10.54 -15.20
CA ARG A 18 11.16 11.16 -16.10
C ARG A 18 10.74 10.15 -17.17
N ARG A 19 9.46 10.12 -17.53
CA ARG A 19 8.98 9.35 -18.68
C ARG A 19 9.38 10.05 -19.97
N SER A 20 9.66 9.28 -21.01
CA SER A 20 9.92 9.76 -22.36
C SER A 20 8.72 9.50 -23.30
N GLY A 21 8.74 10.13 -24.47
CA GLY A 21 7.77 9.91 -25.55
C GLY A 21 6.34 10.40 -25.26
N LYS A 22 5.35 9.77 -25.90
CA LYS A 22 3.92 10.19 -25.84
C LYS A 22 3.35 10.24 -24.42
N SER A 23 3.84 9.41 -23.49
CA SER A 23 3.36 9.42 -22.09
C SER A 23 3.66 10.75 -21.39
N LEU A 24 4.80 11.38 -21.71
CA LEU A 24 5.20 12.67 -21.17
C LEU A 24 4.26 13.78 -21.67
N LEU A 25 3.91 13.74 -22.96
CA LEU A 25 3.01 14.70 -23.61
C LEU A 25 1.59 14.67 -23.01
N ARG A 26 1.13 13.50 -22.56
CA ARG A 26 -0.17 13.34 -21.88
C ARG A 26 -0.15 13.66 -20.38
N GLY A 27 0.83 14.44 -19.91
CA GLY A 27 0.94 14.88 -18.51
C GLY A 27 1.46 13.85 -17.50
N ARG A 28 1.71 12.60 -17.91
CA ARG A 28 2.31 11.55 -17.03
C ARG A 28 3.83 11.68 -17.05
N LYS A 29 4.36 12.72 -16.40
CA LYS A 29 5.77 13.14 -16.53
C LYS A 29 6.76 12.23 -15.81
N THR A 30 6.38 11.61 -14.68
CA THR A 30 7.28 10.84 -13.82
C THR A 30 6.93 9.35 -13.80
N LYS A 31 7.95 8.50 -13.60
CA LYS A 31 7.80 7.09 -13.31
C LYS A 31 8.23 6.88 -11.86
N VAL A 32 7.22 6.81 -10.98
CA VAL A 32 7.41 6.51 -9.55
C VAL A 32 7.08 5.03 -9.34
N GLY A 33 7.89 4.34 -8.53
CA GLY A 33 7.60 2.96 -8.13
C GLY A 33 6.67 2.91 -6.90
N LYS A 34 6.53 1.72 -6.32
CA LYS A 34 5.78 1.50 -5.08
C LYS A 34 6.74 1.12 -3.96
N SER A 35 6.49 1.65 -2.78
CA SER A 35 7.19 1.35 -1.53
C SER A 35 6.25 0.61 -0.57
N VAL A 36 6.43 0.85 0.71
CA VAL A 36 5.52 0.60 1.82
C VAL A 36 4.05 0.92 1.48
N LEU A 37 3.17 0.00 1.88
CA LEU A 37 1.74 0.21 2.01
C LEU A 37 1.40 0.24 3.50
N LEU A 38 0.72 1.29 3.97
CA LEU A 38 0.20 1.37 5.33
C LEU A 38 -1.29 1.04 5.31
N VAL A 39 -1.69 0.00 6.04
CA VAL A 39 -3.09 -0.42 6.18
C VAL A 39 -3.58 -0.06 7.56
N VAL A 40 -4.55 0.85 7.62
CA VAL A 40 -5.05 1.45 8.86
C VAL A 40 -6.57 1.45 8.93
N GLN A 41 -7.12 1.63 10.13
CA GLN A 41 -8.56 1.72 10.32
C GLN A 41 -9.12 3.10 9.92
N ASP A 42 -8.40 4.18 10.26
CA ASP A 42 -8.73 5.55 9.88
C ASP A 42 -7.54 6.17 9.13
N SER A 43 -7.77 6.54 7.87
CA SER A 43 -6.73 7.07 6.99
C SER A 43 -6.59 8.60 7.00
N LYS A 44 -7.48 9.36 7.65
CA LYS A 44 -7.59 10.82 7.45
C LYS A 44 -6.31 11.60 7.75
N ASN A 45 -5.64 11.29 8.86
CA ASN A 45 -4.43 11.99 9.26
C ASN A 45 -3.20 11.46 8.52
N LEU A 46 -3.14 10.14 8.32
CA LEU A 46 -2.00 9.47 7.69
C LEU A 46 -1.92 9.71 6.19
N SER A 47 -3.05 9.78 5.49
CA SER A 47 -3.11 10.08 4.05
C SER A 47 -2.53 11.46 3.73
N LYS A 48 -2.74 12.44 4.60
CA LYS A 48 -2.14 13.78 4.47
C LYS A 48 -0.63 13.73 4.68
N ALA A 49 -0.16 13.00 5.70
CA ALA A 49 1.26 12.87 6.00
C ALA A 49 2.02 12.06 4.94
N SER A 50 1.43 10.99 4.41
CA SER A 50 2.06 10.09 3.45
C SER A 50 2.24 10.73 2.07
N GLY A 51 1.45 11.74 1.72
CA GLY A 51 1.54 12.43 0.43
C GLY A 51 2.90 13.12 0.20
N SER A 52 3.65 13.41 1.26
CA SER A 52 5.01 13.96 1.16
C SER A 52 6.07 12.90 0.86
N LEU A 53 5.80 11.62 1.07
CA LEU A 53 6.77 10.54 0.92
C LEU A 53 6.63 9.82 -0.42
N THR A 54 7.75 9.58 -1.10
CA THR A 54 7.73 9.02 -2.45
C THR A 54 7.35 7.54 -2.44
N GLY A 55 6.20 7.22 -3.05
CA GLY A 55 5.75 5.84 -3.27
C GLY A 55 5.17 5.15 -2.04
N VAL A 56 4.95 5.87 -0.93
CA VAL A 56 4.22 5.36 0.25
C VAL A 56 2.73 5.58 0.02
N ASP A 57 1.95 4.51 0.12
CA ASP A 57 0.49 4.59 0.03
C ASP A 57 -0.14 4.26 1.38
N VAL A 58 -1.30 4.85 1.67
CA VAL A 58 -2.12 4.58 2.86
C VAL A 58 -3.50 4.15 2.40
N VAL A 59 -3.98 3.04 2.93
CA VAL A 59 -5.30 2.47 2.57
C VAL A 59 -6.04 2.08 3.85
N GLU A 60 -7.34 2.30 3.85
CA GLU A 60 -8.21 1.82 4.93
C GLU A 60 -8.48 0.33 4.80
N THR A 61 -8.57 -0.38 5.92
CA THR A 61 -8.84 -1.83 5.94
C THR A 61 -10.02 -2.22 5.04
N LYS A 62 -11.10 -1.42 5.08
CA LYS A 62 -12.33 -1.65 4.32
C LYS A 62 -12.17 -1.50 2.81
N ASN A 63 -11.19 -0.70 2.38
CA ASN A 63 -10.94 -0.35 0.99
C ASN A 63 -9.72 -1.09 0.41
N LEU A 64 -9.14 -2.03 1.16
CA LEU A 64 -7.94 -2.75 0.75
C LEU A 64 -8.21 -3.56 -0.51
N SER A 65 -7.49 -3.25 -1.60
CA SER A 65 -7.63 -3.93 -2.89
C SER A 65 -6.41 -4.79 -3.23
N VAL A 66 -6.62 -5.74 -4.14
CA VAL A 66 -5.54 -6.52 -4.76
C VAL A 66 -4.56 -5.61 -5.50
N LEU A 67 -5.03 -4.48 -6.05
CA LEU A 67 -4.17 -3.50 -6.72
C LEU A 67 -3.16 -2.84 -5.77
N ASP A 68 -3.54 -2.71 -4.49
CA ASP A 68 -2.68 -2.14 -3.46
C ASP A 68 -1.63 -3.15 -3.01
N LEU A 69 -2.05 -4.41 -2.80
CA LEU A 69 -1.20 -5.51 -2.34
C LEU A 69 -0.24 -6.03 -3.43
N ALA A 70 -0.69 -6.06 -4.69
CA ALA A 70 0.04 -6.65 -5.81
C ALA A 70 0.10 -5.70 -7.02
N PRO A 71 0.78 -4.53 -6.89
CA PRO A 71 0.85 -3.56 -7.97
C PRO A 71 1.58 -4.14 -9.20
N GLY A 72 0.88 -4.17 -10.34
CA GLY A 72 1.42 -4.72 -11.59
C GLY A 72 1.53 -6.25 -11.59
N ALA A 73 0.61 -6.93 -10.91
CA ALA A 73 0.55 -8.40 -10.78
C ALA A 73 1.82 -9.02 -10.16
N LYS A 74 2.51 -8.25 -9.30
CA LYS A 74 3.65 -8.72 -8.53
C LYS A 74 3.25 -8.85 -7.06
N PRO A 75 3.14 -10.08 -6.54
CA PRO A 75 2.85 -10.29 -5.12
C PRO A 75 4.04 -9.82 -4.26
N ILE A 76 3.83 -9.75 -2.94
CA ILE A 76 4.84 -9.38 -1.94
C ILE A 76 5.20 -7.88 -2.01
N ARG A 77 4.22 -7.03 -1.69
CA ARG A 77 4.46 -5.63 -1.35
C ARG A 77 4.73 -5.49 0.13
N LEU A 78 5.75 -4.72 0.50
CA LEU A 78 6.02 -4.35 1.90
C LEU A 78 4.79 -3.64 2.48
N THR A 79 4.09 -4.30 3.38
CA THR A 79 2.80 -3.83 3.93
C THR A 79 2.86 -3.83 5.44
N ILE A 80 2.47 -2.72 6.04
CA ILE A 80 2.46 -2.52 7.50
C ILE A 80 1.01 -2.34 7.92
N PHE A 81 0.60 -3.18 8.85
CA PHE A 81 -0.74 -3.13 9.43
C PHE A 81 -0.69 -2.44 10.78
N SER A 82 -1.65 -1.55 11.03
CA SER A 82 -1.91 -1.10 12.39
C SER A 82 -2.60 -2.22 13.19
N LYS A 83 -2.49 -2.17 14.51
CA LYS A 83 -3.17 -3.14 15.38
C LYS A 83 -4.69 -3.19 15.10
N GLY A 84 -5.31 -2.02 14.96
CA GLY A 84 -6.74 -1.91 14.67
C GLY A 84 -7.14 -2.49 13.30
N SER A 85 -6.29 -2.38 12.27
CA SER A 85 -6.59 -2.98 10.97
C SER A 85 -6.51 -4.51 11.01
N ILE A 86 -5.57 -5.08 11.78
CA ILE A 86 -5.51 -6.55 11.99
C ILE A 86 -6.79 -7.05 12.68
N GLU A 87 -7.22 -6.36 13.73
CA GLU A 87 -8.45 -6.72 14.46
C GLU A 87 -9.70 -6.62 13.58
N GLU A 88 -9.75 -5.64 12.67
CA GLU A 88 -10.85 -5.48 11.72
C GLU A 88 -10.83 -6.55 10.61
N ILE A 89 -9.66 -6.91 10.08
CA ILE A 89 -9.50 -8.02 9.14
C ILE A 89 -9.96 -9.34 9.78
N GLY A 90 -9.63 -9.56 11.06
CA GLY A 90 -10.06 -10.77 11.77
C GLY A 90 -11.57 -10.90 11.94
N LYS A 91 -12.31 -9.79 11.87
CA LYS A 91 -13.78 -9.78 11.94
C LYS A 91 -14.45 -9.91 10.57
N MET A 92 -13.68 -9.96 9.49
CA MET A 92 -14.21 -9.99 8.13
C MET A 92 -14.93 -11.31 7.88
N LYS A 93 -16.26 -11.24 7.78
CA LYS A 93 -17.09 -12.41 7.51
C LYS A 93 -16.95 -12.80 6.05
N SER A 94 -16.54 -14.03 5.79
CA SER A 94 -16.68 -14.62 4.48
C SER A 94 -17.35 -15.99 4.62
N PRO A 95 -18.21 -16.39 3.67
CA PRO A 95 -18.89 -17.69 3.75
C PRO A 95 -17.90 -18.85 3.86
N HIS A 96 -16.71 -18.70 3.26
CA HIS A 96 -15.66 -19.71 3.25
C HIS A 96 -14.94 -19.80 4.60
N LEU A 97 -14.76 -18.67 5.30
CA LEU A 97 -14.22 -18.66 6.67
C LEU A 97 -15.19 -19.30 7.66
N GLU A 98 -16.49 -19.00 7.54
CA GLU A 98 -17.51 -19.58 8.43
C GLU A 98 -17.56 -21.12 8.29
N LEU A 99 -17.47 -21.63 7.06
CA LEU A 99 -17.35 -23.06 6.81
C LEU A 99 -16.06 -23.65 7.41
N MET A 100 -14.91 -22.96 7.33
CA MET A 100 -13.65 -23.43 7.94
C MET A 100 -13.69 -23.47 9.48
N VAL A 101 -14.40 -22.54 10.12
CA VAL A 101 -14.59 -22.53 11.58
C VAL A 101 -15.55 -23.64 12.02
N THR A 102 -16.60 -23.89 11.23
CA THR A 102 -17.64 -24.89 11.54
C THR A 102 -17.20 -26.33 11.25
N THR A 103 -16.25 -26.52 10.34
CA THR A 103 -15.71 -27.85 9.95
C THR A 103 -14.56 -28.31 10.87
N ARG A 104 -14.13 -27.47 11.82
CA ARG A 104 -13.17 -27.81 12.88
C ARG A 104 -13.90 -28.16 14.17
#